data_AF-A0A2G6MYW0-F1
#
_entry.id   AF-A0A2G6MYW0-F1
#
_cell.length_a   1.000
_cell.length_b   1.000
_cell.length_c   1.000
_cell.angle_alpha   90.00
_cell.angle_beta   90.00
_cell.angle_gamma   90.00
#
_symmetry.space_group_name_H-M   'P 1'
#
loop_
_entity.id
_entity.type
_entity.pdbx_description
1 polymer ?
#
loop_
_entity_poly.entity_id
_entity_poly.type
_entity_poly.pdbx_seq_one_letter_code
_entity_poly.pdbx_strand_id
1 'polypeptide(L)' 'MNKDMLVIGGGIAGIQSSLDLAEMGFTVYLVERLPSIGGKMAQLDKTFPTNDCAI' A
#
# COMPACT_ATOMS: atom_id res chain seq x y z
N MET A 1 0.38 22.28 14.51
CA MET A 1 0.16 21.83 13.12
C MET A 1 -0.05 20.33 13.16
N ASN A 2 -1.26 19.85 12.86
CA ASN A 2 -1.46 18.43 12.55
C ASN A 2 -0.76 18.14 11.22
N LYS A 3 0.06 17.09 11.18
CA LYS A 3 0.73 16.62 9.97
C LYS A 3 0.09 15.30 9.55
N ASP A 4 -1.16 15.40 9.13
CA ASP A 4 -1.93 14.27 8.67
C ASP A 4 -1.66 14.06 7.17
N MET A 5 -1.42 12.81 6.76
CA MET A 5 -1.07 12.44 5.39
C MET A 5 -2.22 11.66 4.76
N LEU A 6 -2.48 11.89 3.47
CA LEU A 6 -3.47 11.15 2.69
C LEU A 6 -2.76 10.41 1.55
N VAL A 7 -2.93 9.10 1.51
CA VAL A 7 -2.47 8.24 0.42
C VAL A 7 -3.68 7.74 -0.36
N ILE A 8 -3.67 7.93 -1.68
CA ILE A 8 -4.75 7.51 -2.58
C ILE A 8 -4.25 6.33 -3.42
N GLY A 9 -4.88 5.17 -3.24
CA GLY A 9 -4.57 3.91 -3.92
C GLY A 9 -3.86 2.92 -3.00
N GLY A 10 -4.55 1.83 -2.64
CA GLY A 10 -4.06 0.72 -1.82
C GLY A 10 -3.32 -0.36 -2.61
N GLY A 11 -2.55 0.00 -3.65
CA GLY A 11 -1.60 -0.92 -4.28
C GLY A 11 -0.31 -1.05 -3.47
N ILE A 12 0.62 -1.90 -3.90
CA ILE A 12 1.91 -2.12 -3.21
C ILE A 12 2.66 -0.82 -2.90
N ALA A 13 2.67 0.14 -3.84
CA ALA A 13 3.30 1.43 -3.65
C ALA A 13 2.62 2.27 -2.54
N GLY A 14 1.29 2.37 -2.56
CA GLY A 14 0.55 3.15 -1.57
C GLY A 14 0.56 2.51 -0.18
N ILE A 15 0.54 1.19 -0.11
CA ILE A 15 0.72 0.44 1.15
C ILE A 15 2.10 0.77 1.73
N GLN A 16 3.17 0.62 0.96
CA GLN A 16 4.53 0.88 1.45
C GLN A 16 4.71 2.34 1.86
N SER A 17 4.27 3.30 1.04
CA SER A 17 4.33 4.73 1.40
C SER A 17 3.56 5.05 2.68
N SER A 18 2.42 4.38 2.91
CA SER A 18 1.65 4.57 4.14
C SER A 18 2.37 4.02 5.36
N LEU A 19 3.03 2.87 5.23
CA LEU A 19 3.83 2.26 6.30
C LEU A 19 5.04 3.14 6.64
N ASP A 20 5.80 3.59 5.64
CA ASP A 20 6.96 4.47 5.84
C ASP A 20 6.57 5.77 6.57
N LEU A 21 5.44 6.38 6.15
CA LEU A 21 4.90 7.58 6.80
C LEU A 21 4.42 7.30 8.23
N ALA A 22 3.79 6.16 8.48
CA ALA A 22 3.35 5.78 9.82
C ALA A 22 4.55 5.50 10.76
N GLU A 23 5.61 4.86 10.27
CA GLU A 23 6.85 4.63 11.02
C GLU A 23 7.56 5.93 11.40
N MET A 24 7.47 6.96 10.56
CA MET A 24 7.96 8.31 10.87
C MET A 24 7.08 9.08 11.89
N GLY A 25 5.98 8.49 12.36
CA GLY A 25 5.09 9.08 13.36
C GLY A 25 4.00 10.00 12.78
N PHE A 26 3.73 9.92 11.49
CA PHE A 26 2.60 10.64 10.88
C PHE A 26 1.30 9.85 11.00
N THR A 27 0.18 10.55 11.20
CA THR A 27 -1.14 9.95 11.02
C THR A 27 -1.42 9.83 9.53
N VAL A 28 -1.66 8.61 9.04
CA VAL A 28 -1.87 8.34 7.61
C VAL A 28 -3.27 7.81 7.36
N TYR A 29 -3.96 8.41 6.40
CA TYR A 29 -5.22 7.92 5.85
C TYR A 29 -4.94 7.28 4.49
N LEU A 30 -5.25 6.00 4.33
CA LEU A 30 -5.16 5.28 3.05
C LEU A 30 -6.55 5.09 2.48
N VAL A 31 -6.80 5.61 1.26
CA VAL A 31 -8.07 5.48 0.56
C VAL A 31 -7.88 4.60 -0.67
N GLU A 32 -8.60 3.48 -0.74
CA GLU A 32 -8.68 2.60 -1.90
C GLU A 32 -10.10 2.65 -2.49
N ARG A 33 -10.17 2.63 -3.82
CA ARG A 33 -11.43 2.68 -4.57
C ARG A 33 -12.16 1.34 -4.53
N LEU A 34 -11.43 0.24 -4.54
CA LEU A 34 -11.96 -1.12 -4.51
C LEU A 34 -12.25 -1.58 -3.07
N PRO A 35 -13.09 -2.60 -2.87
CA PRO A 35 -13.36 -3.16 -1.53
C PRO A 35 -12.13 -3.76 -0.83
N SER A 36 -11.06 -4.02 -1.57
CA SER A 36 -9.83 -4.63 -1.06
C SER A 36 -8.59 -3.88 -1.55
N ILE A 37 -7.57 -3.84 -0.70
CA ILE A 37 -6.21 -3.37 -1.04
C ILE A 37 -5.41 -4.49 -1.74
N GLY A 38 -4.20 -4.17 -2.20
CA GLY A 38 -3.28 -5.06 -2.93
C GLY A 38 -3.08 -4.68 -4.40
N GLY A 39 -4.02 -3.92 -4.98
CA GLY A 39 -3.93 -3.43 -6.36
C GLY A 39 -3.72 -4.55 -7.38
N LYS A 40 -2.86 -4.30 -8.38
CA LYS A 40 -2.53 -5.32 -9.39
C LYS A 40 -1.71 -6.48 -8.85
N MET A 41 -0.92 -6.25 -7.80
CA MET A 41 -0.05 -7.29 -7.23
C MET A 41 -0.86 -8.46 -6.70
N ALA A 42 -1.98 -8.19 -6.02
CA ALA A 42 -2.90 -9.23 -5.52
C ALA A 42 -3.60 -10.05 -6.62
N GLN A 43 -3.47 -9.68 -7.89
CA GLN A 43 -4.01 -10.43 -9.03
C GLN A 43 -2.95 -11.33 -9.69
N LEU A 44 -1.68 -11.19 -9.31
CA LEU A 44 -0.59 -12.01 -9.82
C LEU A 44 -0.51 -13.31 -9.02
N ASP A 45 -0.22 -14.42 -9.69
CA ASP A 45 0.09 -15.67 -9.01
C ASP A 45 1.51 -15.62 -8.40
N LYS A 46 2.48 -15.16 -9.21
CA LYS A 46 3.90 -15.14 -8.86
C LYS A 46 4.60 -13.83 -9.21
N THR A 47 5.64 -13.49 -8.46
CA THR A 47 6.50 -12.33 -8.72
C THR A 47 7.88 -12.76 -9.24
N PHE A 48 8.28 -12.26 -10.41
CA PHE A 48 9.64 -12.44 -10.92
C PHE A 48 10.62 -11.53 -10.15
N PRO A 49 11.89 -11.94 -9.90
CA PRO A 49 12.57 -13.16 -10.33
C PRO A 49 12.45 -14.35 -9.37
N THR A 50 11.98 -14.13 -8.15
CA THR A 50 12.02 -15.14 -7.09
C THR A 50 10.94 -16.22 -7.23
N ASN A 51 9.89 -15.95 -8.02
CA ASN A 51 8.69 -16.77 -8.14
C ASN A 51 8.01 -17.01 -6.77
N ASP A 52 7.99 -15.98 -5.93
CA ASP A 52 7.23 -15.99 -4.69
C ASP A 52 5.75 -15.76 -4.96
N CYS A 53 4.88 -16.21 -4.04
CA CYS A 53 3.46 -15.87 -4.09
C CYS A 53 3.28 -14.36 -3.89
N ALA A 54 2.39 -13.74 -4.67
CA ALA A 54 2.21 -12.29 -4.64
C ALA A 54 1.39 -11.79 -3.43
N ILE A 55 0.61 -12.67 -2.79
CA ILE A 55 -0.13 -12.43 -1.54
C ILE A 55 -0.12 -13.68 -0.67
#